data_AF-A0A1V5PBD9-F1
#
_entry.id   AF-A0A1V5PBD9-F1
#
_cell.length_a   1.000
_cell.length_b   1.000
_cell.length_c   1.000
_cell.angle_alpha   90.00
_cell.angle_beta   90.00
_cell.angle_gamma   90.00
#
_symmetry.space_group_name_H-M   'P 1'
#
loop_
_entity.id
_entity.type
_entity.pdbx_description
1 polymer ?
#
loop_
_entity_poly.entity_id
_entity_poly.type
_entity_poly.pdbx_seq_one_letter_code
_entity_poly.pdbx_strand_id
1 'polypeptide(L)'
;MVHALSLALWGESLALPEFPARRELSGIGLTDWRGYARPLAAKLGYTNTFLDAEPRLDITQPDPALHGTLDFLLASDVFEHIPPPVERAFAGAYQLLKPGGALVLSVPFTPTGATVEHFPELFDFGLTATPAGQRLDNVTRDGRRQTFTGLRFHGGPGFALEMRVFSLPGLLQQLDAAGFEEIRVCEEPCEKHGIVWLQGHSQPVVARRRKMER
;
A
#
# COMPACT_ATOMS: atom_id res chain seq x y z
N MET A 1 2.56 -9.76 4.79
CA MET A 1 3.69 -8.83 4.57
C MET A 1 5.07 -9.49 4.62
N VAL A 2 5.59 -9.89 5.80
CA VAL A 2 6.97 -10.42 5.93
C VAL A 2 7.27 -11.59 4.98
N HIS A 3 6.36 -12.56 4.89
CA HIS A 3 6.48 -13.69 3.96
C HIS A 3 6.59 -13.26 2.49
N ALA A 4 5.69 -12.39 2.04
CA ALA A 4 5.69 -11.89 0.67
C ALA A 4 6.96 -11.09 0.34
N LEU A 5 7.44 -10.26 1.28
CA LEU A 5 8.73 -9.58 1.14
C LEU A 5 9.89 -10.58 1.06
N SER A 6 9.88 -11.61 1.90
CA SER A 6 10.93 -12.64 1.92
C SER A 6 11.02 -13.37 0.58
N LEU A 7 9.88 -13.76 0.02
CA LEU A 7 9.81 -14.34 -1.33
C LEU A 7 10.30 -13.36 -2.40
N ALA A 8 9.96 -12.07 -2.30
CA ALA A 8 10.40 -11.06 -3.26
C ALA A 8 11.92 -10.82 -3.23
N LEU A 9 12.54 -10.86 -2.04
CA LEU A 9 13.97 -10.59 -1.88
C LEU A 9 14.86 -11.82 -2.10
N TRP A 10 14.41 -13.01 -1.68
CA TRP A 10 15.25 -14.21 -1.65
C TRP A 10 14.65 -15.43 -2.38
N GLY A 11 13.41 -15.36 -2.85
CA GLY A 11 12.74 -16.49 -3.49
C GLY A 11 12.29 -17.58 -2.52
N GLU A 12 12.49 -17.40 -1.21
CA GLU A 12 12.09 -18.33 -0.17
C GLU A 12 11.47 -17.60 1.02
N SER A 13 10.65 -18.29 1.81
CA SER A 13 10.04 -17.72 3.01
C SER A 13 10.91 -17.97 4.23
N LEU A 14 11.56 -16.91 4.71
CA LEU A 14 12.30 -16.83 5.96
C LEU A 14 11.45 -16.19 7.05
N ALA A 15 11.65 -16.60 8.31
CA ALA A 15 11.14 -15.82 9.43
C ALA A 15 11.98 -14.55 9.59
N LEU A 16 11.38 -13.48 10.11
CA LEU A 16 12.04 -12.17 10.23
C LEU A 16 13.41 -12.20 10.98
N PRO A 17 13.60 -13.00 12.05
CA PRO A 17 14.91 -13.14 12.70
C PRO A 17 16.00 -13.73 11.79
N GLU A 18 15.60 -14.59 10.86
CA GLU A 18 16.46 -15.33 9.92
C GLU A 18 16.85 -14.49 8.70
N PHE A 19 16.25 -13.30 8.54
CA PHE A 19 16.62 -12.40 7.45
C PHE A 19 18.14 -12.10 7.50
N PRO A 20 18.86 -12.27 6.38
CA PRO A 20 20.24 -11.83 6.25
C PRO A 20 20.36 -10.33 6.55
N ALA A 21 21.43 -9.94 7.25
CA ALA A 21 21.75 -8.52 7.43
C ALA A 21 22.30 -7.95 6.11
N ARG A 22 21.52 -7.10 5.45
CA ARG A 22 21.81 -6.51 4.13
C ARG A 22 21.42 -5.03 4.14
N ARG A 23 22.22 -4.20 4.81
CA ARG A 23 21.95 -2.76 5.00
C ARG A 23 21.95 -1.97 3.70
N GLU A 24 22.54 -2.52 2.64
CA GLU A 24 22.53 -1.97 1.29
C GLU A 24 21.19 -2.15 0.57
N LEU A 25 20.31 -3.04 1.04
CA LEU A 25 18.94 -3.15 0.52
C LEU A 25 18.10 -2.04 1.15
N SER A 26 17.76 -1.05 0.35
CA SER A 26 16.96 0.10 0.77
C SER A 26 15.48 -0.20 0.63
N GLY A 27 14.70 0.05 1.67
CA GLY A 27 13.25 -0.10 1.58
C GLY A 27 12.49 0.86 2.47
N ILE A 28 11.24 1.11 2.09
CA ILE A 28 10.34 1.99 2.83
C ILE A 28 9.06 1.24 3.20
N GLY A 29 8.54 1.54 4.39
CA GLY A 29 7.19 1.18 4.81
C GLY A 29 6.25 2.38 4.83
N LEU A 30 4.98 2.17 4.52
CA LEU A 30 3.92 3.18 4.61
C LEU A 30 3.08 2.90 5.87
N THR A 31 3.46 3.49 7.00
CA THR A 31 2.79 3.31 8.30
C THR A 31 2.78 1.85 8.77
N ASP A 32 3.84 1.11 8.48
CA ASP A 32 3.93 -0.31 8.78
C ASP A 32 3.84 -0.63 10.28
N TRP A 33 3.32 -1.82 10.61
CA TRP A 33 3.21 -2.26 11.99
C TRP A 33 4.59 -2.37 12.65
N ARG A 34 4.72 -1.74 13.82
CA ARG A 34 5.98 -1.67 14.59
C ARG A 34 6.61 -3.04 14.87
N GLY A 35 5.80 -4.10 14.96
CA GLY A 35 6.27 -5.45 15.24
C GLY A 35 7.18 -6.03 14.15
N TYR A 36 6.96 -5.69 12.87
CA TYR A 36 7.90 -6.08 11.80
C TYR A 36 8.76 -4.91 11.31
N ALA A 37 8.31 -3.66 11.43
CA ALA A 37 9.11 -2.50 11.01
C ALA A 37 10.43 -2.38 11.78
N ARG A 38 10.42 -2.60 13.11
CA ARG A 38 11.62 -2.50 13.95
C ARG A 38 12.68 -3.56 13.60
N PRO A 39 12.36 -4.86 13.50
CA PRO A 39 13.37 -5.85 13.12
C PRO A 39 13.82 -5.69 11.66
N LEU A 40 12.96 -5.25 10.74
CA LEU A 40 13.38 -4.91 9.36
C LEU A 40 14.44 -3.81 9.38
N ALA A 41 14.21 -2.72 10.11
CA ALA A 41 15.18 -1.63 10.28
C ALA A 41 16.48 -2.07 10.97
N ALA A 42 16.47 -3.19 11.70
CA ALA A 42 17.68 -3.75 12.31
C ALA A 42 18.53 -4.56 11.31
N LYS A 43 17.91 -5.13 10.27
CA LYS A 43 18.55 -6.03 9.29
C LYS A 43 18.84 -5.39 7.95
N LEU A 44 17.97 -4.49 7.49
CA LEU A 44 17.98 -3.88 6.16
C LEU A 44 18.16 -2.35 6.26
N GLY A 45 18.37 -1.70 5.12
CA GLY A 45 18.29 -0.24 4.98
C GLY A 45 16.84 0.24 4.96
N TYR A 46 16.04 -0.17 5.95
CA TYR A 46 14.59 0.03 5.98
C TYR A 46 14.18 1.22 6.87
N THR A 47 13.30 2.07 6.35
CA THR A 47 12.69 3.20 7.09
C THR A 47 11.17 3.11 7.00
N ASN A 48 10.50 3.11 8.16
CA ASN A 48 9.04 3.28 8.18
C ASN A 48 8.69 4.76 8.11
N THR A 49 7.77 5.11 7.21
CA THR A 49 7.37 6.50 6.94
C THR A 49 5.89 6.72 7.22
N PHE A 50 5.47 7.98 7.35
CA PHE A 50 4.11 8.36 7.67
C PHE A 50 3.63 9.50 6.77
N LEU A 51 2.33 9.68 6.63
CA LEU A 51 1.77 10.78 5.83
C LEU A 51 1.79 12.12 6.58
N ASP A 52 1.63 12.06 7.91
CA ASP A 52 1.35 13.18 8.81
C ASP A 52 2.45 13.43 9.85
N ALA A 53 3.52 12.62 9.87
CA ALA A 53 4.63 12.72 10.81
C ALA A 53 5.97 12.35 10.17
N GLU A 54 7.07 12.80 10.79
CA GLU A 54 8.41 12.40 10.38
C GLU A 54 8.76 10.97 10.83
N PRO A 55 9.48 10.17 10.01
CA PRO A 55 9.91 10.46 8.63
C PRO A 55 8.72 10.47 7.67
N ARG A 56 8.54 11.56 6.91
CA ARG A 56 7.33 11.76 6.10
C ARG A 56 7.49 11.27 4.66
N LEU A 57 6.46 10.61 4.11
CA LEU A 57 6.35 10.29 2.69
C LEU A 57 4.89 10.40 2.22
N ASP A 58 4.65 11.24 1.21
CA ASP A 58 3.41 11.21 0.42
C ASP A 58 3.64 10.40 -0.84
N ILE A 59 3.06 9.19 -0.90
CA ILE A 59 3.25 8.28 -2.03
C ILE A 59 2.56 8.77 -3.32
N THR A 60 1.65 9.73 -3.24
CA THR A 60 0.99 10.29 -4.43
C THR A 60 1.84 11.33 -5.13
N GLN A 61 2.84 11.88 -4.42
CA GLN A 61 3.79 12.89 -4.88
C GLN A 61 5.14 12.68 -4.20
N PRO A 62 5.83 11.55 -4.47
CA PRO A 62 7.10 11.27 -3.83
C PRO A 62 8.16 12.31 -4.20
N ASP A 63 9.10 12.56 -3.28
CA ASP A 63 10.25 13.43 -3.56
C ASP A 63 11.05 12.84 -4.75
N PRO A 64 11.30 13.62 -5.83
CA PRO A 64 12.14 13.19 -6.93
C PRO A 64 13.51 12.65 -6.54
N ALA A 65 14.07 13.09 -5.41
CA ALA A 65 15.34 12.59 -4.87
C ALA A 65 15.29 11.10 -4.50
N LEU A 66 14.10 10.55 -4.23
CA LEU A 66 13.90 9.13 -3.91
C LEU A 66 13.58 8.26 -5.13
N HIS A 67 13.41 8.85 -6.32
CA HIS A 67 13.08 8.10 -7.53
C HIS A 67 14.18 7.08 -7.87
N GLY A 68 13.78 5.83 -8.06
CA GLY A 68 14.68 4.74 -8.44
C GLY A 68 15.70 4.36 -7.37
N THR A 69 15.41 4.64 -6.09
CA THR A 69 16.35 4.40 -4.99
C THR A 69 16.03 3.17 -4.14
N LEU A 70 14.79 2.67 -4.19
CA LEU A 70 14.33 1.59 -3.31
C LEU A 70 14.43 0.22 -3.96
N ASP A 71 14.93 -0.77 -3.21
CA ASP A 71 14.88 -2.18 -3.60
C ASP A 71 13.49 -2.78 -3.30
N PHE A 72 12.80 -2.25 -2.28
CA PHE A 72 11.41 -2.64 -1.97
C PHE A 72 10.58 -1.55 -1.30
N LEU A 73 9.27 -1.60 -1.48
CA LEU A 73 8.28 -0.75 -0.79
C LEU A 73 7.20 -1.64 -0.16
N LEU A 74 6.83 -1.35 1.09
CA LEU A 74 5.79 -2.05 1.84
C LEU A 74 4.59 -1.14 2.09
N ALA A 75 3.39 -1.65 1.85
CA ALA A 75 2.15 -0.95 2.14
C ALA A 75 1.07 -1.93 2.62
N SER A 76 0.83 -1.99 3.93
CA SER A 76 -0.22 -2.84 4.50
C SER A 76 -1.46 -2.00 4.79
N ASP A 77 -2.54 -2.22 4.04
CA ASP A 77 -3.85 -1.58 4.25
C ASP A 77 -3.76 -0.05 4.19
N VAL A 78 -3.19 0.45 3.08
CA VAL A 78 -2.92 1.88 2.83
C VAL A 78 -3.66 2.39 1.59
N PHE A 79 -3.64 1.64 0.50
CA PHE A 79 -4.07 2.14 -0.82
C PHE A 79 -5.58 2.38 -0.90
N GLU A 80 -6.38 1.69 -0.09
CA GLU A 80 -7.84 1.86 0.03
C GLU A 80 -8.24 3.19 0.68
N HIS A 81 -7.28 3.85 1.34
CA HIS A 81 -7.49 5.11 2.07
C HIS A 81 -7.01 6.34 1.30
N ILE A 82 -6.32 6.16 0.18
CA ILE A 82 -5.75 7.26 -0.60
C ILE A 82 -6.88 8.01 -1.32
N PRO A 83 -7.01 9.34 -1.23
CA PRO A 83 -8.00 10.09 -2.01
C PRO A 83 -7.85 9.86 -3.53
N PRO A 84 -8.93 9.86 -4.32
CA PRO A 84 -8.81 9.77 -5.77
C PRO A 84 -8.08 10.99 -6.36
N PRO A 85 -7.36 10.85 -7.50
CA PRO A 85 -7.14 9.62 -8.27
C PRO A 85 -6.08 8.71 -7.65
N VAL A 86 -6.44 7.44 -7.40
CA VAL A 86 -5.55 6.45 -6.74
C VAL A 86 -4.37 6.03 -7.61
N GLU A 87 -4.51 6.18 -8.93
CA GLU A 87 -3.48 5.88 -9.93
C GLU A 87 -2.16 6.59 -9.59
N ARG A 88 -2.23 7.77 -8.97
CA ARG A 88 -1.05 8.54 -8.52
C ARG A 88 -0.21 7.79 -7.51
N ALA A 89 -0.82 7.06 -6.58
CA ALA A 89 -0.09 6.28 -5.59
C ALA A 89 0.64 5.09 -6.22
N PHE A 90 0.01 4.41 -7.17
CA PHE A 90 0.65 3.32 -7.92
C PHE A 90 1.82 3.84 -8.77
N ALA A 91 1.63 4.97 -9.46
CA ALA A 91 2.69 5.64 -10.20
C ALA A 91 3.85 6.10 -9.29
N GLY A 92 3.54 6.67 -8.13
CA GLY A 92 4.56 7.08 -7.16
C GLY A 92 5.34 5.88 -6.59
N ALA A 93 4.65 4.79 -6.26
CA ALA A 93 5.31 3.55 -5.86
C ALA A 93 6.25 3.01 -6.94
N TYR A 94 5.81 3.04 -8.21
CA TYR A 94 6.66 2.66 -9.35
C TYR A 94 7.90 3.56 -9.48
N GLN A 95 7.73 4.87 -9.32
CA GLN A 95 8.82 5.85 -9.43
C GLN A 95 9.90 5.65 -8.37
N LEU A 96 9.52 5.32 -7.14
CA LEU A 96 10.46 5.11 -6.02
C LEU A 96 11.36 3.88 -6.19
N LEU A 97 10.87 2.81 -6.82
CA LEU A 97 11.58 1.53 -6.91
C LEU A 97 12.69 1.56 -7.96
N LYS A 98 13.86 0.97 -7.69
CA LYS A 98 14.88 0.64 -8.69
C LYS A 98 14.31 -0.30 -9.77
N PRO A 99 14.91 -0.37 -10.98
CA PRO A 99 14.63 -1.48 -11.90
C PRO A 99 14.81 -2.84 -11.20
N GLY A 100 13.80 -3.69 -11.26
CA GLY A 100 13.74 -4.98 -10.55
C GLY A 100 13.30 -4.92 -9.08
N GLY A 101 13.13 -3.72 -8.52
CA GLY A 101 12.61 -3.53 -7.16
C GLY A 101 11.14 -3.94 -7.03
N ALA A 102 10.71 -4.25 -5.80
CA ALA A 102 9.40 -4.84 -5.55
C ALA A 102 8.50 -3.95 -4.67
N LEU A 103 7.26 -3.74 -5.12
CA LEU A 103 6.16 -3.32 -4.26
C LEU A 103 5.54 -4.57 -3.64
N VAL A 104 5.38 -4.57 -2.32
CA VAL A 104 4.59 -5.56 -1.58
C VAL A 104 3.47 -4.81 -0.88
N LEU A 105 2.23 -5.12 -1.21
CA LEU A 105 1.09 -4.40 -0.64
C LEU A 105 -0.05 -5.34 -0.24
N SER A 106 -0.89 -4.93 0.70
CA SER A 106 -2.21 -5.53 0.96
C SER A 106 -3.28 -4.45 0.99
N VAL A 107 -4.47 -4.84 0.53
CA VAL A 107 -5.71 -4.08 0.66
C VAL A 107 -6.86 -5.07 0.81
N PRO A 108 -7.96 -4.72 1.50
CA PRO A 108 -9.20 -5.45 1.38
C PRO A 108 -9.69 -5.44 -0.07
N PHE A 109 -10.07 -6.60 -0.59
CA PHE A 109 -10.64 -6.69 -1.94
C PHE A 109 -11.78 -7.72 -2.08
N THR A 110 -12.67 -7.46 -3.02
CA THR A 110 -13.58 -8.47 -3.55
C THR A 110 -12.88 -9.32 -4.62
N PRO A 111 -13.11 -10.64 -4.72
CA PRO A 111 -12.43 -11.47 -5.72
C PRO A 111 -12.80 -11.13 -7.16
N THR A 112 -14.00 -10.57 -7.37
CA THR A 112 -14.57 -10.25 -8.68
C THR A 112 -15.26 -8.88 -8.65
N GLY A 113 -15.70 -8.42 -9.83
CA GLY A 113 -16.42 -7.15 -10.00
C GLY A 113 -15.49 -5.96 -10.21
N ALA A 114 -16.08 -4.76 -10.16
CA ALA A 114 -15.36 -3.50 -10.27
C ALA A 114 -14.94 -2.97 -8.89
N THR A 115 -13.84 -2.22 -8.86
CA THR A 115 -13.49 -1.41 -7.69
C THR A 115 -14.58 -0.35 -7.48
N VAL A 116 -15.00 -0.18 -6.23
CA VAL A 116 -16.02 0.79 -5.86
C VAL A 116 -15.34 1.98 -5.20
N GLU A 117 -15.37 3.14 -5.85
CA GLU A 117 -15.01 4.42 -5.22
C GLU A 117 -16.22 4.96 -4.45
N HIS A 118 -16.04 5.24 -3.16
CA HIS A 118 -17.10 5.84 -2.34
C HIS A 118 -17.27 7.34 -2.64
N PHE A 119 -16.17 8.00 -3.00
CA PHE A 119 -16.10 9.45 -3.21
C PHE A 119 -15.36 9.81 -4.51
N PRO A 120 -15.85 9.40 -5.70
CA PRO A 120 -15.11 9.56 -6.96
C PRO A 120 -14.80 11.01 -7.36
N GLU A 121 -15.55 11.98 -6.81
CA GLU A 121 -15.40 13.41 -7.10
C GLU A 121 -14.73 14.20 -5.95
N LEU A 122 -14.10 13.48 -5.00
CA LEU A 122 -13.43 14.09 -3.85
C LEU A 122 -12.30 15.03 -4.30
N PHE A 123 -12.27 16.24 -3.75
CA PHE A 123 -11.27 17.25 -4.10
C PHE A 123 -10.86 18.11 -2.91
N ASP A 124 -11.69 19.05 -2.48
CA ASP A 124 -11.45 19.87 -1.29
C ASP A 124 -12.45 19.48 -0.20
N PHE A 125 -11.98 18.71 0.78
CA PHE A 125 -12.86 18.07 1.74
C PHE A 125 -12.40 18.20 3.18
N GLY A 126 -13.36 18.15 4.09
CA GLY A 126 -13.14 18.14 5.53
C GLY A 126 -14.02 17.13 6.23
N LEU A 127 -13.54 16.63 7.36
CA LEU A 127 -14.31 15.78 8.27
C LEU A 127 -14.81 16.62 9.45
N THR A 128 -16.12 16.56 9.69
CA THR A 128 -16.77 17.23 10.83
C THR A 128 -17.39 16.19 11.76
N ALA A 129 -17.14 16.30 13.06
CA ALA A 129 -17.82 15.48 14.06
C ALA A 129 -19.27 15.92 14.25
N THR A 130 -20.20 14.96 14.32
CA THR A 130 -21.63 15.20 14.53
C THR A 130 -22.18 14.22 15.58
N PRO A 131 -23.37 14.45 16.16
CA PRO A 131 -24.00 13.50 17.08
C PRO A 131 -24.23 12.10 16.48
N ALA A 132 -24.33 11.99 15.15
CA ALA A 132 -24.55 10.73 14.43
C ALA A 132 -23.25 10.07 13.92
N GLY A 133 -22.07 10.62 14.27
CA GLY A 133 -20.76 10.17 13.79
C GLY A 133 -20.04 11.24 12.96
N GLN A 134 -19.05 10.85 12.15
CA GLN A 134 -18.35 11.78 11.26
C GLN A 134 -19.11 12.02 9.96
N ARG A 135 -19.04 13.27 9.49
CA ARG A 135 -19.59 13.73 8.21
C ARG A 135 -18.43 14.23 7.34
N LEU A 136 -18.45 13.87 6.06
CA LEU A 136 -17.53 14.39 5.07
C LEU A 136 -18.25 15.47 4.26
N ASP A 137 -17.67 16.66 4.21
CA ASP A 137 -18.12 17.76 3.35
C ASP A 137 -17.05 17.98 2.27
N ASN A 138 -17.45 17.92 0.99
CA ASN A 138 -16.57 18.07 -0.18
C ASN A 138 -17.03 19.23 -1.06
N VAL A 139 -16.08 19.94 -1.64
CA VAL A 139 -16.27 20.81 -2.80
C VAL A 139 -15.55 20.15 -3.97
N THR A 140 -16.33 19.72 -4.96
CA THR A 140 -15.80 19.09 -6.18
C THR A 140 -15.00 20.11 -7.02
N ARG A 141 -14.23 19.63 -8.00
CA ARG A 141 -13.44 20.51 -8.88
C ARG A 141 -14.28 21.52 -9.68
N ASP A 142 -15.53 21.20 -9.97
CA ASP A 142 -16.49 22.08 -10.64
C ASP A 142 -17.31 22.95 -9.66
N GLY A 143 -17.01 22.89 -8.35
CA GLY A 143 -17.58 23.76 -7.31
C GLY A 143 -18.88 23.26 -6.68
N ARG A 144 -19.38 22.07 -7.03
CA ARG A 144 -20.54 21.46 -6.35
C ARG A 144 -20.18 21.06 -4.92
N ARG A 145 -21.13 21.22 -4.01
CA ARG A 145 -21.00 20.74 -2.63
C ARG A 145 -21.62 19.36 -2.50
N GLN A 146 -20.90 18.45 -1.85
CA GLN A 146 -21.37 17.11 -1.51
C GLN A 146 -21.18 16.87 -0.02
N THR A 147 -22.12 16.15 0.58
CA THR A 147 -22.07 15.78 1.99
C THR A 147 -22.34 14.29 2.12
N PHE A 148 -21.49 13.59 2.86
CA PHE A 148 -21.59 12.16 3.07
C PHE A 148 -21.62 11.83 4.57
N THR A 149 -22.41 10.82 4.92
CA THR A 149 -22.56 10.30 6.29
C THR A 149 -22.47 8.78 6.26
N GLY A 150 -22.38 8.12 7.41
CA GLY A 150 -22.21 6.66 7.45
C GLY A 150 -20.86 6.21 6.90
N LEU A 151 -19.85 7.05 7.10
CA LEU A 151 -18.47 6.84 6.64
C LEU A 151 -17.89 5.56 7.27
N ARG A 152 -17.07 4.84 6.49
CA ARG A 152 -16.36 3.65 6.95
C ARG A 152 -14.92 4.00 7.25
N PHE A 153 -14.44 3.58 8.41
CA PHE A 153 -13.05 3.78 8.80
C PHE A 153 -12.42 2.44 9.14
N HIS A 154 -11.17 2.26 8.72
CA HIS A 154 -10.37 1.08 9.05
C HIS A 154 -9.05 1.52 9.72
N GLY A 155 -8.47 0.65 10.54
CA GLY A 155 -7.14 0.86 11.16
C GLY A 155 -7.11 1.35 12.62
N GLY A 156 -5.89 1.60 13.10
CA GLY A 156 -5.52 2.00 14.47
C GLY A 156 -5.63 3.52 14.76
N PRO A 157 -4.90 4.07 15.76
CA PRO A 157 -5.08 5.45 16.23
C PRO A 157 -4.97 6.46 15.08
N GLY A 158 -6.05 7.19 14.80
CA GLY A 158 -6.14 8.16 13.69
C GLY A 158 -7.22 7.88 12.64
N PHE A 159 -7.84 6.68 12.62
CA PHE A 159 -8.94 6.27 11.74
C PHE A 159 -8.80 6.72 10.27
N ALA A 160 -8.31 5.83 9.40
CA ALA A 160 -8.22 6.12 7.98
C ALA A 160 -9.58 5.87 7.31
N LEU A 161 -10.14 6.91 6.69
CA LEU A 161 -11.39 6.84 5.93
C LEU A 161 -11.21 5.89 4.74
N GLU A 162 -12.09 4.89 4.60
CA GLU A 162 -12.15 4.06 3.41
C GLU A 162 -12.60 4.92 2.23
N MET A 163 -11.73 5.09 1.23
CA MET A 163 -12.05 5.82 0.01
C MET A 163 -12.66 4.90 -1.05
N ARG A 164 -12.27 3.63 -1.00
CA ARG A 164 -12.67 2.61 -1.98
C ARG A 164 -12.64 1.21 -1.40
N VAL A 165 -13.39 0.32 -2.04
CA VAL A 165 -13.22 -1.12 -1.92
C VAL A 165 -12.66 -1.64 -3.23
N PHE A 166 -11.44 -2.17 -3.21
CA PHE A 166 -10.84 -2.76 -4.40
C PHE A 166 -11.60 -4.03 -4.80
N SER A 167 -11.62 -4.29 -6.10
CA SER A 167 -11.74 -5.66 -6.60
C SER A 167 -10.35 -6.16 -6.97
N LEU A 168 -10.10 -7.47 -6.87
CA LEU A 168 -8.81 -8.03 -7.26
C LEU A 168 -8.47 -7.70 -8.73
N PRO A 169 -9.38 -7.85 -9.71
CA PRO A 169 -9.09 -7.43 -11.08
C PRO A 169 -8.76 -5.93 -11.19
N GLY A 170 -9.45 -5.07 -10.44
CA GLY A 170 -9.18 -3.63 -10.43
C GLY A 170 -7.82 -3.29 -9.83
N LEU A 171 -7.43 -3.95 -8.74
CA LEU A 171 -6.10 -3.79 -8.14
C LEU A 171 -4.99 -4.20 -9.11
N LEU A 172 -5.14 -5.36 -9.77
CA LEU A 172 -4.18 -5.83 -10.76
C LEU A 172 -4.08 -4.88 -11.97
N GLN A 173 -5.21 -4.33 -12.42
CA GLN A 173 -5.23 -3.33 -13.49
C GLN A 173 -4.50 -2.04 -13.10
N GLN A 174 -4.63 -1.57 -11.87
CA GLN A 174 -3.91 -0.38 -11.38
C GLN A 174 -2.39 -0.60 -11.35
N LEU A 175 -1.95 -1.79 -10.94
CA LEU A 175 -0.53 -2.17 -10.96
C LEU A 175 0.01 -2.25 -12.40
N ASP A 176 -0.71 -2.91 -13.30
CA ASP A 176 -0.36 -3.02 -14.72
C ASP A 176 -0.29 -1.63 -15.39
N ALA A 177 -1.29 -0.78 -15.16
CA ALA A 177 -1.34 0.58 -15.71
C ALA A 177 -0.20 1.48 -15.21
N ALA A 178 0.30 1.26 -13.98
CA ALA A 178 1.48 1.94 -13.46
C ALA A 178 2.81 1.40 -14.03
N GLY A 179 2.77 0.29 -14.78
CA GLY A 179 3.92 -0.32 -15.44
C GLY A 179 4.60 -1.42 -14.65
N PHE A 180 3.98 -1.93 -13.57
CA PHE A 180 4.51 -3.08 -12.85
C PHE A 180 4.38 -4.37 -13.68
N GLU A 181 5.28 -5.30 -13.43
CA GLU A 181 5.36 -6.62 -14.05
C GLU A 181 5.48 -7.69 -12.97
N GLU A 182 5.44 -8.97 -13.38
CA GLU A 182 5.53 -10.12 -12.47
C GLU A 182 4.56 -10.01 -11.26
N ILE A 183 3.35 -9.50 -11.52
CA ILE A 183 2.35 -9.26 -10.49
C ILE A 183 1.81 -10.60 -9.99
N ARG A 184 1.97 -10.86 -8.69
CA ARG A 184 1.57 -12.11 -8.04
C ARG A 184 0.80 -11.85 -6.77
N VAL A 185 -0.35 -12.47 -6.64
CA VAL A 185 -1.09 -12.58 -5.38
C VAL A 185 -0.45 -13.72 -4.56
N CYS A 186 -0.08 -13.46 -3.31
CA CYS A 186 0.50 -14.45 -2.40
C CYS A 186 -0.61 -15.29 -1.74
N GLU A 187 -1.20 -16.19 -2.51
CA GLU A 187 -2.33 -17.03 -2.08
C GLU A 187 -1.88 -18.35 -1.45
N GLU A 188 -0.61 -18.71 -1.59
CA GLU A 188 -0.10 -19.96 -1.04
C GLU A 188 0.06 -19.83 0.48
N PRO A 189 -0.45 -20.81 1.26
CA PRO A 189 -0.18 -20.86 2.69
C PRO A 189 1.30 -21.17 2.92
N CYS A 190 1.80 -20.72 4.07
CA CYS A 190 3.12 -21.08 4.57
C CYS A 190 2.95 -21.57 6.02
N GLU A 191 2.47 -22.81 6.15
CA GLU A 191 2.13 -23.45 7.43
C GLU A 191 3.30 -23.50 8.41
N LYS A 192 4.53 -23.69 7.91
CA LYS A 192 5.76 -23.66 8.72
C LYS A 192 5.93 -22.37 9.53
N HIS A 193 5.35 -21.27 9.04
CA HIS A 193 5.39 -19.94 9.68
C HIS A 193 3.99 -19.49 10.14
N GLY A 194 3.04 -20.41 10.23
CA GLY A 194 1.67 -20.14 10.69
C GLY A 194 0.83 -19.29 9.73
N ILE A 195 1.22 -19.18 8.47
CA ILE A 195 0.47 -18.40 7.47
C ILE A 195 -0.53 -19.32 6.80
N VAL A 196 -1.80 -19.13 7.17
CA VAL A 196 -2.94 -19.85 6.59
C VAL A 196 -3.98 -18.81 6.19
N TRP A 197 -4.40 -18.86 4.92
CA TRP A 197 -5.42 -17.96 4.40
C TRP A 197 -6.79 -18.58 4.61
N LEU A 198 -7.50 -18.11 5.63
CA LEU A 198 -8.86 -18.59 5.93
C LEU A 198 -9.93 -17.92 5.06
N GLN A 199 -9.60 -16.76 4.50
CA GLN A 199 -10.48 -15.94 3.67
C GLN A 199 -9.68 -15.29 2.54
N GLY A 200 -10.25 -15.26 1.33
CA GLY A 200 -9.57 -14.83 0.11
C GLY A 200 -9.76 -13.35 -0.23
N HIS A 201 -9.63 -12.46 0.76
CA HIS A 201 -10.08 -11.06 0.65
C HIS A 201 -9.03 -9.99 1.02
N SER A 202 -7.78 -10.36 1.23
CA SER A 202 -6.71 -9.39 1.59
C SER A 202 -5.29 -9.94 1.46
N GLN A 203 -5.09 -11.00 0.66
CA GLN A 203 -3.76 -11.58 0.50
C GLN A 203 -2.78 -10.53 -0.07
N PRO A 204 -1.52 -10.52 0.41
CA PRO A 204 -0.52 -9.61 -0.12
C PRO A 204 -0.31 -9.82 -1.61
N VAL A 205 -0.10 -8.74 -2.35
CA VAL A 205 0.31 -8.73 -3.75
C VAL A 205 1.75 -8.25 -3.83
N VAL A 206 2.56 -8.95 -4.63
CA VAL A 206 3.92 -8.55 -4.99
C VAL A 206 3.90 -8.11 -6.45
N ALA A 207 4.48 -6.96 -6.76
CA ALA A 207 4.59 -6.42 -8.10
C ALA A 207 6.00 -5.85 -8.31
N ARG A 208 6.64 -6.15 -9.45
CA ARG A 208 8.03 -5.72 -9.72
C ARG A 208 8.08 -4.59 -10.73
N ARG A 209 8.99 -3.66 -10.51
CA ARG A 209 9.38 -2.73 -11.56
C ARG A 209 10.20 -3.48 -12.61
N ARG A 210 9.91 -3.27 -13.90
CA ARG A 210 10.67 -3.85 -15.03
C ARG A 210 12.18 -3.72 -14.82
N LYS A 211 12.91 -4.81 -15.05
CA LYS A 211 14.38 -4.78 -15.11
C LYS A 211 14.82 -4.11 -16.41
N MET A 212 15.80 -3.21 -16.34
CA MET A 212 16.47 -2.77 -17.56
C MET A 212 17.20 -3.98 -18.15
N GLU A 213 16.95 -4.31 -19.42
CA GLU A 213 17.81 -5.23 -20.15
C GLU A 213 19.23 -4.63 -20.20
N ARG A 214 20.24 -5.46 -19.93
CA ARG A 214 21.65 -5.04 -19.99
C ARG A 214 22.16 -5.04 -21.42
#